data_AF-A0A661W5N9-F1
#
_entry.id   AF-A0A661W5N9-F1
#
_cell.length_a   1.000
_cell.length_b   1.000
_cell.length_c   1.000
_cell.angle_alpha   90.00
_cell.angle_beta   90.00
_cell.angle_gamma   90.00
#
_symmetry.space_group_name_H-M   'P 1'
#
loop_
_entity.id
_entity.type
_entity.pdbx_description
1 polymer ?
#
loop_
_entity_poly.entity_id
_entity_poly.type
_entity_poly.pdbx_seq_one_letter_code
_entity_poly.pdbx_strand_id
1 'polypeptide(L)'
;MPAPRTLTPAATPTATPIPEICLVVEQTWVRNRPTEDTIGLELLAAGARVGVIGEVQSEEGVWYLLAGYVEPAYIQAGKVQCPAP
;
A
#
# COMPACT_ATOMS: atom_id res chain seq x y z
N MET A 1 -37.00 22.92 -31.98
CA MET A 1 -36.90 21.71 -31.15
C MET A 1 -35.59 21.77 -30.39
N PRO A 2 -35.56 21.79 -29.04
CA PRO A 2 -34.31 21.70 -28.31
C PRO A 2 -33.81 20.24 -28.26
N ALA A 3 -32.51 20.04 -28.49
CA ALA A 3 -31.87 18.73 -28.45
C ALA A 3 -31.86 18.13 -27.02
N PRO A 4 -32.02 16.81 -26.87
CA PRO A 4 -31.98 16.16 -25.57
C PRO A 4 -30.58 16.30 -24.95
N ARG A 5 -30.52 16.73 -23.69
CA ARG A 5 -29.27 16.80 -22.92
C ARG A 5 -28.91 15.38 -22.49
N THR A 6 -27.84 14.83 -23.07
CA THR A 6 -27.27 13.55 -22.66
C THR A 6 -26.73 13.68 -21.24
N LEU A 7 -27.32 12.98 -20.27
CA LEU A 7 -26.78 12.90 -18.91
C LEU A 7 -25.52 12.02 -18.94
N THR A 8 -24.35 12.62 -18.72
CA THR A 8 -23.11 11.86 -18.54
C THR A 8 -23.20 11.06 -17.23
N PRO A 9 -22.94 9.74 -17.24
CA PRO A 9 -22.90 8.97 -16.00
C PRO A 9 -21.80 9.53 -15.09
N ALA A 10 -22.16 9.84 -13.84
CA ALA A 10 -21.19 10.23 -12.83
C ALA A 10 -20.25 9.05 -12.55
N ALA A 11 -18.95 9.30 -12.52
CA ALA A 11 -17.97 8.29 -12.13
C ALA A 11 -18.31 7.77 -10.72
N THR A 12 -18.50 6.47 -10.58
CA THR A 12 -18.69 5.83 -9.28
C THR A 12 -17.47 6.13 -8.41
N PRO A 13 -17.63 6.62 -7.17
CA PRO A 13 -16.49 6.83 -6.28
C PRO A 13 -15.80 5.48 -6.06
N THR A 14 -14.51 5.39 -6.42
CA THR A 14 -13.69 4.24 -6.08
C THR A 14 -13.55 4.21 -4.56
N ALA A 15 -13.93 3.09 -3.93
CA ALA A 15 -13.74 2.92 -2.49
C ALA A 15 -12.27 3.17 -2.15
N THR A 16 -12.00 4.11 -1.25
CA THR A 16 -10.66 4.30 -0.72
C THR A 16 -10.30 3.05 0.07
N PRO A 17 -9.22 2.33 -0.29
CA PRO A 17 -8.79 1.18 0.49
C PRO A 17 -8.54 1.66 1.92
N ILE A 18 -9.23 1.03 2.89
CA ILE A 18 -9.04 1.34 4.30
C ILE A 18 -7.68 0.77 4.67
N PRO A 19 -6.73 1.60 5.13
CA PRO A 19 -5.41 1.11 5.52
C PRO A 19 -5.54 0.24 6.77
N GLU A 20 -5.13 -1.02 6.66
CA GLU A 20 -4.97 -1.90 7.81
C GLU A 20 -3.68 -1.53 8.54
N ILE A 21 -3.77 -1.24 9.84
CA ILE A 21 -2.60 -0.82 10.60
C ILE A 21 -1.84 -2.06 11.07
N CYS A 22 -0.68 -2.30 10.46
CA CYS A 22 0.24 -3.37 10.82
C CYS A 22 1.42 -2.84 11.63
N LEU A 23 2.03 -3.72 12.42
CA LEU A 23 3.22 -3.42 13.22
C LEU A 23 4.46 -4.00 12.58
N VAL A 24 5.51 -3.21 12.46
CA VAL A 24 6.83 -3.66 12.02
C VAL A 24 7.44 -4.52 13.12
N VAL A 25 7.76 -5.79 12.83
CA VAL A 25 8.29 -6.72 13.85
C VAL A 25 9.80 -6.61 14.01
N GLU A 26 10.50 -6.18 12.96
CA GLU A 26 11.95 -6.00 12.95
C GLU A 26 12.32 -4.79 12.08
N GLN A 27 13.48 -4.17 12.37
CA GLN A 27 13.93 -3.02 11.59
C GLN A 27 14.07 -3.38 10.11
N THR A 28 13.44 -2.60 9.23
CA THR A 28 13.44 -2.88 7.79
C THR A 28 13.30 -1.62 6.95
N TRP A 29 13.74 -1.70 5.70
CA TRP A 29 13.60 -0.63 4.73
C TRP A 29 12.26 -0.73 4.00
N VAL A 30 11.56 0.39 3.94
CA VAL A 30 10.50 0.63 2.96
C VAL A 30 11.16 0.84 1.61
N ARG A 31 10.66 0.15 0.59
CA ARG A 31 11.19 0.15 -0.77
C ARG A 31 10.23 0.85 -1.72
N ASN A 32 10.73 1.41 -2.80
CA ASN A 32 9.88 1.99 -3.85
C ASN A 32 9.32 0.96 -4.84
N ARG A 33 9.75 -0.30 -4.72
CA ARG A 33 9.31 -1.44 -5.52
C ARG A 33 9.29 -2.70 -4.65
N PRO A 34 8.49 -3.72 -5.00
CA PRO A 34 8.39 -4.97 -4.24
C PRO A 34 9.57 -5.91 -4.53
N THR A 35 10.80 -5.40 -4.43
CA THR A 35 12.03 -6.18 -4.56
C THR A 35 13.13 -5.65 -3.63
N GLU A 36 13.98 -6.52 -3.11
CA GLU A 36 15.07 -6.17 -2.17
C GLU A 36 16.16 -5.29 -2.81
N ASP A 37 16.41 -5.46 -4.11
CA ASP A 37 17.44 -4.75 -4.88
C ASP A 37 17.01 -3.33 -5.31
N THR A 38 16.35 -2.58 -4.42
CA THR A 38 15.78 -1.27 -4.76
C THR A 38 16.07 -0.20 -3.73
N ILE A 39 15.78 1.04 -4.11
CA ILE A 39 16.05 2.21 -3.28
C ILE A 39 15.18 2.13 -2.01
N GLY A 40 15.84 2.20 -0.86
CA GLY A 40 15.17 2.40 0.42
C GLY A 40 14.62 3.82 0.50
N LEU A 41 13.30 3.94 0.65
CA LEU A 41 12.60 5.21 0.86
C LEU A 41 12.72 5.67 2.31
N GLU A 42 12.54 4.74 3.25
CA GLU A 42 12.52 5.04 4.68
C GLU A 42 12.96 3.81 5.49
N LEU A 43 13.70 4.02 6.57
CA LEU A 43 14.07 2.96 7.51
C LEU A 43 13.09 2.94 8.68
N LEU A 44 12.32 1.87 8.80
CA LEU A 44 11.36 1.70 9.89
C LEU A 44 11.97 0.89 11.02
N ALA A 45 11.78 1.36 12.25
CA ALA A 45 12.17 0.65 13.45
C ALA A 45 11.14 -0.45 13.80
N ALA A 46 11.60 -1.48 14.52
CA ALA A 46 10.70 -2.44 15.14
C ALA A 46 9.71 -1.73 16.08
N GLY A 47 8.44 -2.11 16.02
CA GLY A 47 7.32 -1.48 16.72
C GLY A 47 6.69 -0.29 16.00
N ALA A 48 7.24 0.16 14.86
CA ALA A 48 6.61 1.19 14.05
C ALA A 48 5.27 0.70 13.50
N ARG A 49 4.31 1.62 13.35
CA ARG A 49 2.99 1.35 12.75
C ARG A 49 3.00 1.78 11.31
N VAL A 50 2.54 0.89 10.42
CA VAL A 50 2.39 1.16 9.00
C VAL A 50 0.96 0.87 8.57
N GLY A 51 0.41 1.70 7.68
CA GLY A 51 -0.88 1.42 7.05
C GLY A 51 -0.67 0.61 5.78
N VAL A 52 -1.21 -0.60 5.72
CA VAL A 52 -1.19 -1.46 4.54
C VAL A 52 -2.50 -1.31 3.79
N ILE A 53 -2.43 -1.06 2.48
CA ILE A 53 -3.60 -0.88 1.61
C ILE A 53 -3.72 -1.95 0.52
N GLY A 54 -2.74 -2.84 0.44
CA GLY A 54 -2.75 -3.94 -0.52
C GLY A 54 -1.58 -4.87 -0.34
N GLU A 55 -1.68 -6.02 -1.00
CA GLU A 55 -0.65 -7.05 -1.05
C GLU A 55 -0.24 -7.26 -2.52
N VAL A 56 1.06 -7.43 -2.74
CA VAL A 56 1.68 -7.64 -4.06
C VAL A 56 2.57 -8.87 -3.98
N GLN A 57 2.31 -9.83 -4.85
CA GLN A 57 3.15 -11.01 -4.99
C GLN A 57 4.26 -10.72 -6.01
N SER A 58 5.51 -10.89 -5.56
CA SER A 58 6.74 -10.72 -6.35
C SER A 58 7.48 -12.06 -6.43
N GLU A 59 8.50 -12.14 -7.28
CA GLU A 59 9.37 -13.33 -7.38
C GLU A 59 10.12 -13.60 -6.07
N GLU A 60 10.38 -12.55 -5.27
CA GLU A 60 11.06 -12.63 -3.98
C GLU A 60 10.10 -12.86 -2.79
N GLY A 61 8.81 -13.02 -3.06
CA GLY A 61 7.78 -13.27 -2.06
C GLY A 61 6.70 -12.18 -1.98
N VAL A 62 6.04 -12.12 -0.84
CA VAL A 62 4.88 -11.24 -0.62
C VAL A 62 5.32 -9.89 -0.05
N TRP A 63 4.81 -8.82 -0.64
CA TRP A 63 5.06 -7.43 -0.25
C TRP A 63 3.75 -6.71 0.03
N TYR A 64 3.73 -5.87 1.06
CA TYR A 64 2.61 -5.00 1.35
C TYR A 64 2.83 -3.61 0.78
N LEU A 65 1.80 -3.08 0.13
CA LEU A 65 1.73 -1.70 -0.31
C LEU A 65 1.32 -0.81 0.86
N LEU A 66 2.13 0.20 1.14
CA LEU A 66 1.93 1.13 2.24
C LEU A 66 1.15 2.38 1.84
N ALA A 67 0.31 2.86 2.75
CA ALA A 67 -0.33 4.17 2.68
C ALA A 67 0.57 5.27 3.25
N GLY A 68 0.33 6.50 2.81
CA GLY A 68 0.99 7.70 3.36
C GLY A 68 2.28 8.12 2.66
N TYR A 69 2.71 7.38 1.63
CA TYR A 69 3.85 7.75 0.78
C TYR A 69 3.38 8.40 -0.53
N VAL A 70 4.12 9.40 -1.00
CA VAL A 70 3.86 10.08 -2.28
C VAL A 70 4.10 9.13 -3.46
N GLU A 71 5.12 8.29 -3.34
CA GLU A 71 5.44 7.24 -4.29
C GLU A 71 4.98 5.88 -3.75
N PRO A 72 4.76 4.87 -4.62
CA PRO A 72 4.45 3.52 -4.19
C PRO A 72 5.52 2.99 -3.23
N ALA A 73 5.10 2.64 -2.03
CA ALA A 73 5.97 2.19 -0.96
C ALA A 73 5.63 0.75 -0.59
N TYR A 74 6.64 -0.09 -0.49
CA TYR A 74 6.51 -1.51 -0.27
C TYR A 74 7.34 -1.95 0.93
N ILE A 75 6.78 -2.85 1.72
CA ILE A 75 7.47 -3.53 2.81
C ILE A 75 7.27 -5.03 2.67
N GLN A 76 8.28 -5.82 2.97
CA GLN A 76 8.17 -7.27 2.87
C GLN A 76 7.19 -7.78 3.94
N ALA A 77 6.26 -8.67 3.56
CA ALA A 77 5.20 -9.13 4.44
C ALA A 77 5.72 -9.84 5.69
N GLY A 78 6.83 -10.59 5.57
CA GLY A 78 7.48 -11.25 6.72
C GLY A 78 8.07 -10.29 7.76
N LYS A 79 8.19 -8.99 7.45
CA LYS A 79 8.74 -7.94 8.33
C LYS A 79 7.66 -7.17 9.09
N VAL A 80 6.39 -7.46 8.84
CA VAL A 80 5.26 -6.84 9.51
C VAL A 80 4.28 -7.87 10.04
N GLN A 81 3.59 -7.51 11.11
CA GLN A 81 2.51 -8.29 11.69
C GLN A 81 1.24 -7.47 11.63
N CYS A 82 0.33 -7.89 10.76
CA CYS A 82 -0.99 -7.30 10.67
C CYS A 82 -1.93 -7.96 11.69
N PRO A 83 -2.86 -7.21 12.30
CA PRO A 83 -3.88 -7.80 13.15
C PRO A 83 -4.71 -8.78 12.32
N ALA A 84 -4.85 -10.02 12.80
CA ALA A 84 -5.72 -10.99 12.13
C ALA A 84 -7.17 -10.43 12.09
N PRO A 85 -7.90 -10.65 10.98
CA PRO A 85 -9.27 -10.17 10.83
C PRO A 85 -10.24 -10.77 11.86
#